data_AF-A0A1R4KQ08-F1
#
_entry.id   AF-A0A1R4KQ08-F1
#
_cell.length_a   1.000
_cell.length_b   1.000
_cell.length_c   1.000
_cell.angle_alpha   90.00
_cell.angle_beta   90.00
_cell.angle_gamma   90.00
#
_symmetry.space_group_name_H-M   'P 1'
#
loop_
_entity.id
_entity.type
_entity.pdbx_description
1 polymer ?
#
loop_
_entity_poly.entity_id
_entity_poly.type
_entity_poly.pdbx_seq_one_letter_code
_entity_poly.pdbx_strand_id
1 'polypeptide(L)'
;MTSFLRAGHKVYLYTYDEVLNIPQGVEVLDANLILPKEKVFTYGSVTGKGKGSYAGFANHFRYEMLFKCSNTYWVDMDVICLSPFYIENELDYGFENESYINNAVIGTKKAGNALFSNLSNYCNNPFVFTRWDTFKFLIRKLIGRTWGRSDFSYLPWGITGPKALTGFVKKDELLEFAAPVQRYYPVSSTQWKQIFFPCEQGVDLSGAKALHLWNEQLRRDGLDKNTVFDKNSLYEKLILELELDK
;
A
#
# COMPACT_ATOMS: atom_id res chain seq x y z
N MET A 1 -6.83 -10.99 -3.03
CA MET A 1 -6.70 -11.51 -4.42
C MET A 1 -8.02 -12.07 -4.93
N THR A 2 -8.62 -13.07 -4.27
CA THR A 2 -9.92 -13.67 -4.66
C THR A 2 -11.02 -12.63 -4.90
N SER A 3 -11.14 -11.63 -4.03
CA SER A 3 -12.11 -10.53 -4.20
C SER A 3 -11.92 -9.74 -5.49
N PHE A 4 -10.68 -9.55 -5.96
CA PHE A 4 -10.39 -8.88 -7.23
C PHE A 4 -10.76 -9.74 -8.43
N LEU A 5 -10.47 -11.05 -8.38
CA LEU A 5 -10.89 -11.99 -9.43
C LEU A 5 -12.42 -12.02 -9.55
N ARG A 6 -13.13 -12.07 -8.42
CA ARG A 6 -14.59 -12.02 -8.37
C ARG A 6 -15.15 -10.72 -8.98
N ALA A 7 -14.48 -9.60 -8.76
CA ALA A 7 -14.84 -8.32 -9.37
C ALA A 7 -14.49 -8.22 -10.87
N GLY A 8 -13.96 -9.29 -11.48
CA GLY A 8 -13.65 -9.34 -12.91
C GLY A 8 -12.29 -8.77 -13.29
N HIS A 9 -11.41 -8.53 -12.31
CA HIS A 9 -10.05 -8.06 -12.60
C HIS A 9 -9.13 -9.22 -13.00
N LYS A 10 -8.22 -8.94 -13.93
CA LYS A 10 -7.00 -9.75 -14.09
C LYS A 10 -6.06 -9.44 -12.93
N VAL A 11 -5.61 -10.48 -12.23
CA VAL A 11 -4.74 -10.34 -11.06
C VAL A 11 -3.38 -10.93 -11.38
N TYR A 12 -2.35 -10.10 -11.25
CA TYR A 12 -0.96 -10.51 -11.39
C TYR A 12 -0.29 -10.53 -10.01
N LEU A 13 0.37 -11.63 -9.66
CA LEU A 13 1.17 -11.76 -8.46
C LEU A 13 2.64 -11.87 -8.85
N TYR A 14 3.43 -10.86 -8.49
CA TYR A 14 4.87 -10.87 -8.70
C TYR A 14 5.57 -11.56 -7.54
N THR A 15 6.35 -12.60 -7.82
CA THR A 15 7.12 -13.33 -6.80
C THR A 15 8.57 -13.51 -7.24
N TYR A 16 9.50 -13.56 -6.27
CA TYR A 16 10.90 -13.92 -6.53
C TYR A 16 11.17 -15.41 -6.43
N ASP A 17 10.31 -16.12 -5.70
CA ASP A 17 10.40 -17.53 -5.38
C ASP A 17 9.00 -18.15 -5.49
N GLU A 18 8.92 -19.47 -5.40
CA GLU A 18 7.65 -20.19 -5.41
C GLU A 18 6.79 -19.80 -4.19
N VAL A 19 5.49 -19.57 -4.44
CA VAL A 19 4.49 -19.25 -3.41
C VAL A 19 3.34 -20.23 -3.54
N LEU A 20 2.95 -20.82 -2.41
CA LEU A 20 1.84 -21.78 -2.33
C LEU A 20 0.50 -21.08 -2.07
N ASN A 21 -0.60 -21.80 -2.24
CA ASN A 21 -1.97 -21.34 -1.96
C ASN A 21 -2.38 -20.08 -2.73
N ILE A 22 -1.96 -19.97 -3.98
CA ILE A 22 -2.37 -18.90 -4.89
C ILE A 22 -3.77 -19.23 -5.44
N PRO A 23 -4.75 -18.31 -5.34
CA PRO A 23 -6.09 -18.54 -5.89
C PRO A 23 -6.06 -18.84 -7.40
N GLN A 24 -6.91 -19.75 -7.85
CA GLN A 24 -7.06 -20.06 -9.27
C GLN A 24 -7.44 -18.79 -10.05
N GLY A 25 -6.76 -18.55 -11.18
CA GLY A 25 -6.97 -17.38 -12.03
C GLY A 25 -6.02 -16.21 -11.78
N VAL A 26 -5.21 -16.26 -10.71
CA VAL A 26 -4.07 -15.34 -10.55
C VAL A 26 -2.94 -15.76 -11.48
N GLU A 27 -2.40 -14.80 -12.23
CA GLU A 27 -1.22 -14.99 -13.07
C GLU A 27 0.04 -14.66 -12.26
N VAL A 28 0.97 -15.62 -12.18
CA VAL A 28 2.21 -15.46 -11.42
C VAL A 28 3.32 -15.02 -12.36
N LEU A 29 4.00 -13.93 -12.01
CA LEU A 29 5.07 -13.32 -12.80
C LEU A 29 6.36 -13.20 -11.98
N ASP A 30 7.50 -13.27 -12.68
CA ASP A 30 8.81 -13.06 -12.04
C ASP A 30 8.95 -11.59 -11.59
N ALA A 31 9.15 -11.38 -10.30
CA ALA A 31 9.36 -10.07 -9.70
C ALA A 31 10.61 -9.34 -10.23
N ASN A 32 11.62 -10.08 -10.72
CA ASN A 32 12.82 -9.49 -11.33
C ASN A 32 12.52 -8.63 -12.58
N LEU A 33 11.37 -8.85 -13.24
CA LEU A 33 10.91 -8.02 -14.36
C LEU A 33 10.66 -6.57 -13.93
N ILE A 34 10.24 -6.38 -12.68
CA ILE A 34 9.97 -5.07 -12.09
C ILE A 34 11.22 -4.56 -11.40
N LEU A 35 11.69 -5.26 -10.38
CA LEU A 35 12.82 -4.84 -9.55
C LEU A 35 13.68 -6.08 -9.25
N PRO A 36 15.01 -6.03 -9.41
CA PRO A 36 15.87 -7.18 -9.14
C PRO A 36 15.88 -7.61 -7.67
N LYS A 37 16.01 -8.92 -7.41
CA LYS A 37 16.02 -9.53 -6.07
C LYS A 37 17.10 -8.96 -5.16
N GLU A 38 18.25 -8.57 -5.70
CA GLU A 38 19.35 -7.96 -4.96
C GLU A 38 19.01 -6.58 -4.35
N LYS A 39 17.94 -5.93 -4.82
CA LYS A 39 17.45 -4.68 -4.22
C LYS A 39 16.51 -4.91 -3.03
N VAL A 40 16.20 -6.16 -2.68
CA VAL A 40 15.37 -6.48 -1.52
C VAL A 40 16.08 -6.07 -0.24
N PHE A 41 15.38 -5.33 0.62
CA PHE A 41 15.87 -4.93 1.93
C PHE A 41 14.74 -4.90 2.96
N THR A 42 15.12 -4.95 4.24
CA THR A 42 14.21 -4.75 5.37
C THR A 42 14.60 -3.52 6.17
N TYR A 43 13.63 -2.88 6.82
CA TYR A 43 13.92 -1.80 7.77
C TYR A 43 14.83 -2.27 8.91
N GLY A 44 15.84 -1.47 9.23
CA GLY A 44 16.76 -1.73 10.34
C GLY A 44 16.24 -1.28 11.71
N SER A 45 17.10 -1.40 12.72
CA SER A 45 16.76 -1.15 14.14
C SER A 45 16.28 0.28 14.44
N VAL A 46 16.68 1.27 13.65
CA VAL A 46 16.29 2.69 13.83
C VAL A 46 14.78 2.93 13.70
N THR A 47 14.05 1.96 13.18
CA THR A 47 12.58 1.99 13.00
C THR A 47 11.79 1.43 14.17
N GLY A 48 12.45 0.90 15.21
CA GLY A 48 11.78 0.34 16.38
C GLY A 48 10.86 -0.83 16.02
N LYS A 49 9.55 -0.68 16.27
CA LYS A 49 8.52 -1.70 15.95
C LYS A 49 8.44 -2.06 14.46
N GLY A 50 9.03 -1.27 13.57
CA GLY A 50 9.10 -1.54 12.12
C GLY A 50 10.28 -2.41 11.68
N LYS A 51 11.20 -2.78 12.59
CA LYS A 51 12.39 -3.58 12.28
C LYS A 51 12.01 -4.90 11.59
N GLY A 52 12.71 -5.24 10.52
CA GLY A 52 12.48 -6.45 9.73
C GLY A 52 11.33 -6.34 8.72
N SER A 53 10.59 -5.24 8.69
CA SER A 53 9.52 -5.03 7.72
C SER A 53 10.08 -4.76 6.32
N TYR A 54 9.47 -5.39 5.31
CA TYR A 54 9.72 -5.16 3.89
C TYR A 54 8.96 -3.96 3.31
N ALA A 55 8.20 -3.19 4.13
CA ALA A 55 7.35 -2.11 3.62
C ALA A 55 8.13 -1.03 2.83
N GLY A 56 9.40 -0.78 3.16
CA GLY A 56 10.26 0.13 2.42
C GLY A 56 10.57 -0.39 1.00
N PHE A 57 10.92 -1.68 0.89
CA PHE A 57 11.12 -2.37 -0.38
C PHE A 57 9.82 -2.46 -1.19
N ALA A 58 8.70 -2.79 -0.56
CA ALA A 58 7.39 -2.82 -1.21
C ALA A 58 7.01 -1.47 -1.83
N ASN A 59 7.37 -0.34 -1.18
CA ASN A 59 7.21 0.99 -1.77
C ASN A 59 8.02 1.16 -3.06
N HIS A 60 9.28 0.74 -3.07
CA HIS A 60 10.12 0.84 -4.27
C HIS A 60 9.56 -0.03 -5.41
N PHE A 61 9.24 -1.29 -5.11
CA PHE A 61 8.65 -2.21 -6.08
C PHE A 61 7.34 -1.65 -6.66
N ARG A 62 6.46 -1.12 -5.80
CA ARG A 62 5.19 -0.50 -6.21
C ARG A 62 5.38 0.60 -7.24
N TYR A 63 6.26 1.56 -6.95
CA TYR A 63 6.45 2.69 -7.85
C TYR A 63 7.18 2.28 -9.13
N GLU A 64 8.11 1.32 -9.06
CA GLU A 64 8.75 0.77 -10.26
C GLU A 64 7.74 0.03 -11.15
N MET A 65 6.84 -0.76 -10.56
CA MET A 65 5.76 -1.43 -11.30
C MET A 65 4.84 -0.42 -11.98
N LEU A 66 4.37 0.58 -11.25
CA LEU A 66 3.50 1.64 -11.79
C LEU A 66 4.22 2.52 -12.83
N PHE A 67 5.54 2.63 -12.76
CA PHE A 67 6.30 3.29 -13.82
C PHE A 67 6.35 2.44 -15.09
N LYS A 68 6.49 1.11 -14.99
CA LYS A 68 6.67 0.22 -16.14
C LYS A 68 5.35 -0.21 -16.80
N CYS A 69 4.28 -0.32 -16.04
CA CYS A 69 3.02 -0.88 -16.50
C CYS A 69 2.02 0.21 -16.91
N SER A 70 1.17 -0.09 -17.88
CA SER A 70 0.04 0.76 -18.30
C SER A 70 -1.29 0.14 -17.89
N ASN A 71 -2.32 0.97 -17.73
CA ASN A 71 -3.68 0.56 -17.36
C ASN A 71 -3.71 -0.45 -16.19
N THR A 72 -2.97 -0.16 -15.14
CA THR A 72 -2.69 -1.09 -14.04
C THR A 72 -2.90 -0.41 -12.70
N TYR A 73 -3.38 -1.18 -11.73
CA TYR A 73 -3.38 -0.83 -10.32
C TYR A 73 -2.31 -1.63 -9.57
N TRP A 74 -1.59 -0.95 -8.69
CA TRP A 74 -1.04 -1.59 -7.51
C TRP A 74 -2.13 -1.68 -6.44
N VAL A 75 -2.23 -2.84 -5.79
CA VAL A 75 -3.07 -3.04 -4.62
C VAL A 75 -2.31 -3.80 -3.53
N ASP A 76 -2.35 -3.34 -2.28
CA ASP A 76 -1.80 -4.07 -1.14
C ASP A 76 -2.56 -5.37 -0.86
N MET A 77 -1.85 -6.36 -0.33
CA MET A 77 -2.39 -7.71 -0.13
C MET A 77 -3.50 -7.79 0.91
N ASP A 78 -3.66 -6.75 1.72
CA ASP A 78 -4.67 -6.61 2.76
C ASP A 78 -5.78 -5.63 2.37
N VAL A 79 -6.10 -5.57 1.08
CA VAL A 79 -7.25 -4.83 0.54
C VAL A 79 -8.30 -5.81 -0.01
N ILE A 80 -9.54 -5.66 0.43
CA ILE A 80 -10.71 -6.35 -0.14
C ILE A 80 -11.30 -5.49 -1.24
N CYS A 81 -11.46 -6.05 -2.44
CA CYS A 81 -12.23 -5.43 -3.52
C CYS A 81 -13.73 -5.62 -3.26
N LEU A 82 -14.47 -4.51 -3.17
CA LEU A 82 -15.93 -4.50 -3.00
C LEU A 82 -16.64 -4.29 -4.34
N SER A 83 -16.03 -3.56 -5.27
CA SER A 83 -16.54 -3.34 -6.63
C SER A 83 -15.40 -3.02 -7.62
N PRO A 84 -15.63 -3.16 -8.95
CA PRO A 84 -14.57 -3.02 -9.94
C PRO A 84 -13.91 -1.63 -9.99
N PHE A 85 -12.60 -1.62 -10.21
CA PHE A 85 -11.78 -0.40 -10.35
C PHE A 85 -11.64 0.02 -11.82
N TYR A 86 -11.65 1.32 -12.07
CA TYR A 86 -11.48 1.90 -13.40
C TYR A 86 -10.68 3.19 -13.33
N ILE A 87 -9.66 3.30 -14.18
CA ILE A 87 -8.83 4.51 -14.30
C ILE A 87 -9.49 5.41 -15.34
N GLU A 88 -10.42 6.25 -14.89
CA GLU A 88 -11.21 7.13 -15.76
C GLU A 88 -10.31 8.16 -16.46
N ASN A 89 -9.44 8.83 -15.70
CA ASN A 89 -8.55 9.87 -16.20
C ASN A 89 -7.14 9.34 -16.46
N GLU A 90 -6.12 9.80 -15.73
CA GLU A 90 -4.72 9.39 -15.90
C GLU A 90 -4.19 8.59 -14.71
N LEU A 91 -4.51 9.06 -13.51
CA LEU A 91 -4.12 8.48 -12.23
C LEU A 91 -5.36 8.24 -11.38
N ASP A 92 -5.27 7.32 -10.44
CA ASP A 92 -6.31 7.08 -9.45
C ASP A 92 -5.69 6.60 -8.13
N TYR A 93 -5.92 7.34 -7.06
CA TYR A 93 -5.46 7.00 -5.70
C TYR A 93 -6.37 7.69 -4.70
N GLY A 94 -6.44 7.19 -3.47
CA GLY A 94 -7.32 7.74 -2.44
C GLY A 94 -6.60 8.45 -1.30
N PHE A 95 -7.26 9.46 -0.75
CA PHE A 95 -6.93 9.98 0.58
C PHE A 95 -7.19 8.91 1.65
N GLU A 96 -6.29 8.71 2.62
CA GLU A 96 -6.61 7.97 3.86
C GLU A 96 -7.22 8.88 4.94
N ASN A 97 -6.99 10.17 4.83
CA ASN A 97 -7.50 11.23 5.70
C ASN A 97 -7.34 12.57 4.96
N GLU A 98 -7.72 13.67 5.60
CA GLU A 98 -7.69 15.03 5.02
C GLU A 98 -6.29 15.48 4.55
N SER A 99 -5.21 14.86 5.04
CA SER A 99 -3.84 15.31 4.81
C SER A 99 -3.02 14.42 3.89
N TYR A 100 -3.29 13.11 3.88
CA TYR A 100 -2.43 12.10 3.28
C TYR A 100 -3.15 11.25 2.24
N ILE A 101 -2.47 11.04 1.12
CA ILE A 101 -2.80 10.05 0.11
C ILE A 101 -2.13 8.75 0.52
N ASN A 102 -2.92 7.68 0.56
CA ASN A 102 -2.44 6.36 0.89
C ASN A 102 -1.97 5.62 -0.36
N ASN A 103 -0.97 4.76 -0.20
CA ASN A 103 -0.30 4.07 -1.29
C ASN A 103 -0.69 2.59 -1.41
N ALA A 104 -1.72 2.13 -0.69
CA ALA A 104 -2.23 0.77 -0.76
C ALA A 104 -3.05 0.51 -2.03
N VAL A 105 -3.68 1.53 -2.61
CA VAL A 105 -4.38 1.46 -3.89
C VAL A 105 -3.93 2.62 -4.77
N ILE A 106 -3.23 2.32 -5.87
CA ILE A 106 -2.77 3.32 -6.84
C ILE A 106 -2.92 2.77 -8.26
N GLY A 107 -3.60 3.51 -9.12
CA GLY A 107 -3.78 3.23 -10.53
C GLY A 107 -3.03 4.21 -11.42
N THR A 108 -2.55 3.71 -12.56
CA THR A 108 -2.04 4.53 -13.66
C THR A 108 -2.50 4.02 -15.01
N LYS A 109 -2.93 4.94 -15.87
CA LYS A 109 -3.38 4.61 -17.22
C LYS A 109 -2.21 4.39 -18.18
N LYS A 110 -1.08 5.07 -17.96
CA LYS A 110 0.05 5.08 -18.89
C LYS A 110 1.34 4.65 -18.18
N ALA A 111 2.10 3.77 -18.82
CA ALA A 111 3.48 3.54 -18.44
C ALA A 111 4.31 4.83 -18.66
N GLY A 112 5.43 4.94 -17.95
CA GLY A 112 6.34 6.09 -18.05
C GLY A 112 5.88 7.34 -17.30
N ASN A 113 4.81 7.28 -16.50
CA ASN A 113 4.30 8.45 -15.78
C ASN A 113 5.35 9.01 -14.80
N ALA A 114 5.55 10.33 -14.86
CA ALA A 114 6.62 11.04 -14.16
C ALA A 114 6.53 10.94 -12.62
N LEU A 115 5.31 10.85 -12.07
CA LEU A 115 5.10 10.69 -10.62
C LEU A 115 5.81 9.43 -10.11
N PHE A 116 5.64 8.31 -10.82
CA PHE A 116 6.20 7.02 -10.39
C PHE A 116 7.70 6.93 -10.67
N SER A 117 8.20 7.53 -11.76
CA SER A 117 9.63 7.68 -11.98
C SER A 117 10.29 8.47 -10.84
N ASN A 118 9.70 9.61 -10.45
CA ASN A 118 10.18 10.44 -9.35
C ASN A 118 10.15 9.70 -8.00
N LEU A 119 9.07 8.97 -7.71
CA LEU A 119 8.92 8.18 -6.49
C LEU A 119 9.89 6.99 -6.45
N SER A 120 10.10 6.28 -7.56
CA SER A 120 11.08 5.19 -7.67
C SER A 120 12.51 5.73 -7.50
N ASN A 121 12.86 6.83 -8.15
CA ASN A 121 14.15 7.51 -7.98
C ASN A 121 14.38 7.96 -6.54
N TYR A 122 13.34 8.46 -5.87
CA TYR A 122 13.39 8.82 -4.46
C TYR A 122 13.58 7.60 -3.56
N CYS A 123 13.01 6.43 -3.91
CA CYS A 123 13.25 5.18 -3.19
C CYS A 123 14.69 4.69 -3.30
N ASN A 124 15.38 4.97 -4.42
CA ASN A 124 16.82 4.73 -4.57
C ASN A 124 17.68 5.73 -3.77
N ASN A 125 17.16 6.93 -3.50
CA ASN A 125 17.88 8.01 -2.80
C ASN A 125 17.06 8.59 -1.62
N PRO A 126 16.62 7.76 -0.66
CA PRO A 126 15.56 8.13 0.27
C PRO A 126 16.00 9.16 1.32
N PHE A 127 17.30 9.36 1.48
CA PHE A 127 17.84 10.33 2.42
C PHE A 127 17.87 11.76 1.86
N VAL A 128 17.51 12.00 0.59
CA VAL A 128 17.39 13.35 0.01
C VAL A 128 16.37 14.18 0.79
N PHE A 129 16.68 15.46 1.03
CA PHE A 129 15.77 16.36 1.74
C PHE A 129 14.68 16.84 0.81
N THR A 130 13.47 16.92 1.34
CA THR A 130 12.26 17.29 0.60
C THR A 130 11.56 18.43 1.32
N ARG A 131 10.81 19.25 0.58
CA ARG A 131 10.08 20.40 1.15
C ARG A 131 9.01 20.02 2.19
N TRP A 132 8.58 18.76 2.20
CA TRP A 132 7.61 18.21 3.15
C TRP A 132 8.26 17.43 4.31
N ASP A 133 9.59 17.45 4.42
CA ASP A 133 10.25 16.91 5.60
C ASP A 133 10.03 17.83 6.80
N THR A 134 9.62 17.21 7.92
CA THR A 134 9.62 17.93 9.20
C THR A 134 11.04 17.94 9.75
N PHE A 135 11.33 18.84 10.69
CA PHE A 135 12.65 18.92 11.34
C PHE A 135 13.13 17.55 11.87
N LYS A 136 12.22 16.76 12.46
CA LYS A 136 12.47 15.37 12.87
C LYS A 136 12.99 14.50 11.72
N PHE A 137 12.39 14.58 10.54
CA PHE A 137 12.83 13.80 9.38
C PHE A 137 14.12 14.31 8.77
N LEU A 138 14.35 15.64 8.76
CA LEU A 138 15.62 16.22 8.33
C LEU A 138 16.79 15.68 9.17
N ILE A 139 16.66 15.68 10.50
CA ILE A 139 17.67 15.10 11.40
C ILE A 139 17.89 13.62 11.11
N ARG A 140 16.81 12.83 11.02
CA ARG A 140 16.94 11.38 10.77
C ARG A 140 17.57 11.08 9.42
N LYS A 141 17.25 11.87 8.40
CA LYS A 141 17.88 11.76 7.08
C LYS A 141 19.36 12.14 7.14
N LEU A 142 19.73 13.19 7.88
CA LEU A 142 21.13 13.57 8.08
C LEU A 142 21.91 12.44 8.76
N ILE A 143 21.38 11.86 9.85
CA ILE A 143 21.97 10.70 10.53
C ILE A 143 22.15 9.53 9.57
N GLY A 144 21.13 9.24 8.75
CA GLY A 144 21.19 8.19 7.74
C GLY A 144 22.29 8.42 6.70
N ARG A 145 22.48 9.66 6.23
CA ARG A 145 23.57 9.99 5.29
C ARG A 145 24.95 9.90 5.95
N THR A 146 25.13 10.42 7.16
CA THR A 146 26.44 10.55 7.80
C THR A 146 26.85 9.27 8.51
N TRP A 147 26.11 8.88 9.53
CA TRP A 147 26.42 7.71 10.36
C TRP A 147 26.02 6.42 9.66
N GLY A 148 24.87 6.43 8.99
CA GLY A 148 24.38 5.28 8.24
C GLY A 148 25.00 5.10 6.85
N ARG A 149 25.79 6.07 6.36
CA ARG A 149 26.37 6.06 5.00
C ARG A 149 25.35 5.76 3.90
N SER A 150 24.12 6.25 4.07
CA SER A 150 22.96 6.00 3.21
C SER A 150 22.52 4.54 3.12
N ASP A 151 22.88 3.71 4.09
CA ASP A 151 22.40 2.33 4.19
C ASP A 151 20.90 2.28 4.54
N PHE A 152 20.17 1.38 3.88
CA PHE A 152 18.72 1.23 4.08
C PHE A 152 18.34 0.75 5.49
N SER A 153 19.26 0.19 6.27
CA SER A 153 19.06 -0.10 7.69
C SER A 153 18.82 1.17 8.53
N TYR A 154 19.25 2.33 8.04
CA TYR A 154 19.00 3.64 8.65
C TYR A 154 17.76 4.35 8.09
N LEU A 155 17.02 3.71 7.18
CA LEU A 155 15.83 4.28 6.56
C LEU A 155 14.75 4.58 7.63
N PRO A 156 14.32 5.84 7.80
CA PRO A 156 13.25 6.15 8.75
C PRO A 156 11.90 5.59 8.27
N TRP A 157 11.09 5.10 9.21
CA TRP A 157 9.77 4.56 8.89
C TRP A 157 8.89 5.55 8.11
N GLY A 158 8.26 5.07 7.03
CA GLY A 158 7.22 5.77 6.30
C GLY A 158 7.71 6.85 5.33
N ILE A 159 9.01 7.09 5.20
CA ILE A 159 9.49 8.21 4.37
C ILE A 159 9.32 7.99 2.87
N THR A 160 9.25 6.74 2.41
CA THR A 160 8.96 6.35 1.01
C THR A 160 7.49 5.97 0.79
N GLY A 161 6.67 6.00 1.85
CA GLY A 161 5.27 5.59 1.81
C GLY A 161 4.30 6.74 1.50
N PRO A 162 3.12 6.79 2.17
CA PRO A 162 2.10 7.83 1.99
C PRO A 162 2.65 9.27 2.03
N LYS A 163 3.66 9.52 2.87
CA LYS A 163 4.31 10.83 2.96
C LYS A 163 5.02 11.24 1.66
N ALA A 164 5.77 10.32 1.04
CA ALA A 164 6.43 10.61 -0.24
C ALA A 164 5.39 10.81 -1.34
N LEU A 165 4.44 9.88 -1.46
CA LEU A 165 3.36 9.97 -2.45
C LEU A 165 2.62 11.31 -2.36
N THR A 166 2.14 11.67 -1.16
CA THR A 166 1.47 12.94 -0.91
C THR A 166 2.35 14.14 -1.27
N GLY A 167 3.63 14.08 -0.91
CA GLY A 167 4.59 15.15 -1.19
C GLY A 167 4.78 15.40 -2.68
N PHE A 168 4.97 14.33 -3.47
CA PHE A 168 5.11 14.40 -4.92
C PHE A 168 3.81 14.78 -5.62
N VAL A 169 2.66 14.22 -5.21
CA VAL A 169 1.34 14.62 -5.74
C VAL A 169 1.10 16.12 -5.54
N LYS A 170 1.41 16.67 -4.35
CA LYS A 170 1.30 18.12 -4.10
C LYS A 170 2.35 18.94 -4.84
N LYS A 171 3.51 18.37 -5.16
CA LYS A 171 4.60 19.05 -5.89
C LYS A 171 4.27 19.19 -7.35
N ASP A 172 3.69 18.15 -7.92
CA ASP A 172 3.40 18.03 -9.34
C ASP A 172 1.94 18.44 -9.64
N GLU A 173 1.24 19.03 -8.65
CA GLU A 173 -0.13 19.55 -8.74
C GLU A 173 -1.21 18.51 -9.11
N LEU A 174 -0.98 17.24 -8.78
CA LEU A 174 -1.81 16.09 -9.17
C LEU A 174 -2.96 15.78 -8.19
N LEU A 175 -3.39 16.74 -7.36
CA LEU A 175 -4.42 16.50 -6.34
C LEU A 175 -5.80 16.20 -6.93
N GLU A 176 -6.07 16.66 -8.15
CA GLU A 176 -7.35 16.44 -8.84
C GLU A 176 -7.67 14.95 -9.10
N PHE A 177 -6.64 14.10 -9.16
CA PHE A 177 -6.81 12.65 -9.32
C PHE A 177 -7.08 11.91 -8.01
N ALA A 178 -7.00 12.60 -6.86
CA ALA A 178 -7.20 11.99 -5.56
C ALA A 178 -8.69 11.76 -5.28
N ALA A 179 -9.07 10.49 -5.14
CA ALA A 179 -10.39 10.09 -4.70
C ALA A 179 -10.65 10.44 -3.21
N PRO A 180 -11.90 10.72 -2.82
CA PRO A 180 -12.27 10.90 -1.42
C PRO A 180 -12.00 9.62 -0.61
N VAL A 181 -11.81 9.79 0.71
CA VAL A 181 -11.50 8.71 1.66
C VAL A 181 -12.44 7.52 1.52
N GLN A 182 -13.74 7.79 1.39
CA GLN A 182 -14.80 6.78 1.28
C GLN A 182 -14.58 5.77 0.13
N ARG A 183 -13.90 6.17 -0.96
CA ARG A 183 -13.75 5.29 -2.13
C ARG A 183 -12.91 4.05 -1.84
N TYR A 184 -11.80 4.20 -1.11
CA TYR A 184 -10.83 3.12 -0.90
C TYR A 184 -10.56 2.82 0.59
N TYR A 185 -10.84 3.78 1.47
CA TYR A 185 -10.51 3.71 2.89
C TYR A 185 -11.71 4.10 3.77
N PRO A 186 -12.90 3.48 3.59
CA PRO A 186 -14.12 3.83 4.34
C PRO A 186 -13.96 3.61 5.86
N VAL A 187 -13.01 2.78 6.29
CA VAL A 187 -12.58 2.66 7.68
C VAL A 187 -11.14 3.15 7.80
N SER A 188 -10.94 4.18 8.61
CA SER A 188 -9.62 4.74 8.87
C SER A 188 -8.75 3.79 9.70
N SER A 189 -7.43 3.91 9.56
CA SER A 189 -6.48 3.07 10.30
C SER A 189 -6.56 3.20 11.82
N THR A 190 -7.14 4.28 12.36
CA THR A 190 -7.37 4.47 13.81
C THR A 190 -8.63 3.75 14.29
N GLN A 191 -9.55 3.46 13.36
CA GLN A 191 -10.82 2.76 13.60
C GLN A 191 -10.77 1.29 13.13
N TRP A 192 -9.58 0.76 12.83
CA TRP A 192 -9.38 -0.59 12.29
C TRP A 192 -10.11 -1.69 13.08
N LYS A 193 -10.33 -1.51 14.39
CA LYS A 193 -11.08 -2.45 15.24
C LYS A 193 -12.53 -2.66 14.77
N GLN A 194 -13.15 -1.68 14.13
CA GLN A 194 -14.50 -1.81 13.57
C GLN A 194 -14.59 -2.88 12.46
N ILE A 195 -13.45 -3.24 11.86
CA ILE A 195 -13.38 -4.27 10.83
C ILE A 195 -13.48 -5.67 11.46
N PHE A 196 -12.75 -5.88 12.56
CA PHE A 196 -12.50 -7.22 13.12
C PHE A 196 -13.31 -7.55 14.38
N PHE A 197 -13.97 -6.56 14.98
CA PHE A 197 -14.80 -6.74 16.17
C PHE A 197 -16.25 -6.30 15.90
N PRO A 198 -17.24 -6.87 16.63
CA PRO A 198 -18.62 -6.46 16.50
C PRO A 198 -18.78 -4.94 16.71
N CYS A 199 -19.45 -4.29 15.77
CA CYS A 199 -19.74 -2.86 15.82
C CYS A 199 -21.26 -2.67 15.77
N GLU A 200 -21.85 -2.15 16.86
CA GLU A 200 -23.30 -1.97 16.98
C GLU A 200 -23.87 -1.01 15.93
N GLN A 201 -23.11 0.03 15.58
CA GLN A 201 -23.51 1.06 14.61
C GLN A 201 -23.37 0.59 13.16
N GLY A 202 -22.66 -0.53 12.92
CA GLY A 202 -22.25 -0.94 11.58
C GLY A 202 -21.18 -0.01 10.97
N VAL A 203 -20.71 -0.38 9.79
CA VAL A 203 -19.77 0.41 8.99
C VAL A 203 -20.44 0.72 7.66
N ASP A 204 -20.49 2.00 7.30
CA ASP A 204 -21.04 2.41 6.00
C ASP A 204 -20.03 2.18 4.87
N LEU A 205 -20.27 1.14 4.08
CA LEU A 205 -19.51 0.83 2.87
C LEU A 205 -20.17 1.36 1.60
N SER A 206 -21.22 2.16 1.71
CA SER A 206 -21.93 2.71 0.55
C SER A 206 -20.97 3.53 -0.31
N GLY A 207 -20.92 3.21 -1.61
CA GLY A 207 -20.02 3.86 -2.57
C GLY A 207 -18.54 3.50 -2.44
N ALA A 208 -18.16 2.66 -1.48
CA ALA A 208 -16.79 2.17 -1.37
C ALA A 208 -16.49 1.15 -2.47
N LYS A 209 -15.31 1.28 -3.09
CA LYS A 209 -14.77 0.29 -4.03
C LYS A 209 -13.88 -0.73 -3.33
N ALA A 210 -13.26 -0.34 -2.22
CA ALA A 210 -12.37 -1.22 -1.48
C ALA A 210 -12.49 -1.03 0.03
N LEU A 211 -12.02 -2.03 0.78
CA LEU A 211 -11.78 -1.96 2.22
C LEU A 211 -10.34 -2.38 2.50
N HIS A 212 -9.53 -1.45 3.03
CA HIS A 212 -8.20 -1.74 3.52
C HIS A 212 -8.28 -2.30 4.95
N LEU A 213 -7.64 -3.45 5.18
CA LEU A 213 -7.72 -4.21 6.43
C LEU A 213 -6.69 -3.76 7.48
N TRP A 214 -5.68 -2.97 7.07
CA TRP A 214 -4.67 -2.42 7.96
C TRP A 214 -3.94 -3.51 8.78
N ASN A 215 -3.44 -4.57 8.14
CA ASN A 215 -2.80 -5.70 8.82
C ASN A 215 -1.62 -5.28 9.73
N GLU A 216 -0.97 -4.16 9.41
CA GLU A 216 0.06 -3.57 10.27
C GLU A 216 -0.46 -3.16 11.66
N GLN A 217 -1.75 -2.79 11.80
CA GLN A 217 -2.38 -2.51 13.09
C GLN A 217 -2.61 -3.78 13.90
N LEU A 218 -3.11 -4.86 13.27
CA LEU A 218 -3.20 -6.18 13.91
C LEU A 218 -1.84 -6.62 14.47
N ARG A 219 -0.79 -6.51 13.66
CA ARG A 219 0.59 -6.85 14.06
C ARG A 219 1.07 -6.01 15.25
N ARG A 220 0.75 -4.71 15.29
CA ARG A 220 1.17 -3.80 16.37
C ARG A 220 0.49 -4.10 17.70
N ASP A 221 -0.74 -4.60 17.65
CA ASP A 221 -1.54 -5.00 18.80
C ASP A 221 -1.38 -6.50 19.14
N GLY A 222 -0.55 -7.23 18.40
CA GLY A 222 -0.21 -8.63 18.69
C GLY A 222 -1.32 -9.62 18.32
N LEU A 223 -2.23 -9.25 17.42
CA LEU A 223 -3.28 -10.12 16.92
C LEU A 223 -2.82 -10.90 15.68
N ASP A 224 -3.11 -12.19 15.65
CA ASP A 224 -2.90 -13.01 14.46
C ASP A 224 -3.99 -12.70 13.43
N LYS A 225 -3.58 -12.25 12.24
CA LYS A 225 -4.48 -11.97 11.12
C LYS A 225 -5.16 -13.21 10.55
N ASN A 226 -4.64 -14.40 10.85
CA ASN A 226 -5.20 -15.67 10.37
C ASN A 226 -6.12 -16.34 11.41
N THR A 227 -6.40 -15.67 12.53
CA THR A 227 -7.42 -16.16 13.47
C THR A 227 -8.81 -16.06 12.84
N VAL A 228 -9.74 -16.85 13.36
CA VAL A 228 -11.16 -16.64 13.13
C VAL A 228 -11.63 -15.49 14.02
N PHE A 229 -12.22 -14.46 13.43
CA PHE A 229 -12.78 -13.32 14.15
C PHE A 229 -14.24 -13.59 14.52
N ASP A 230 -14.87 -12.66 15.26
CA ASP A 230 -16.28 -12.80 15.59
C ASP A 230 -17.12 -12.80 14.31
N LYS A 231 -18.06 -13.75 14.17
CA LYS A 231 -18.96 -13.88 13.00
C LYS A 231 -19.78 -12.62 12.71
N ASN A 232 -19.95 -11.74 13.70
CA ASN A 232 -20.67 -10.48 13.56
C ASN A 232 -19.75 -9.30 13.17
N SER A 233 -18.43 -9.51 13.13
CA SER A 233 -17.48 -8.54 12.60
C SER A 233 -17.73 -8.25 11.13
N LEU A 234 -17.28 -7.08 10.67
CA LEU A 234 -17.37 -6.73 9.25
C LEU A 234 -16.54 -7.67 8.38
N TYR A 235 -15.35 -8.05 8.86
CA TYR A 235 -14.44 -8.96 8.16
C TYR A 235 -15.11 -10.30 7.84
N GLU A 236 -15.61 -11.01 8.86
CA GLU A 236 -16.24 -12.32 8.66
C GLU A 236 -17.49 -12.24 7.77
N LYS A 237 -18.30 -11.19 7.95
CA LYS A 237 -19.47 -10.95 7.07
C LYS A 237 -19.06 -10.81 5.61
N LEU A 238 -18.00 -10.05 5.32
CA LEU A 238 -17.49 -9.86 3.95
C LEU A 238 -16.87 -11.13 3.38
N ILE A 239 -16.12 -11.90 4.18
CA ILE A 239 -15.57 -13.20 3.74
C ILE A 239 -16.71 -14.12 3.30
N LEU A 240 -17.79 -14.21 4.09
CA LEU A 240 -18.97 -15.04 3.79
C LEU A 240 -19.76 -14.52 2.58
N GLU A 241 -20.07 -13.23 2.54
CA GLU A 241 -20.88 -12.62 1.47
C GLU A 241 -20.20 -12.70 0.10
N LEU A 242 -18.88 -12.51 0.08
CA LEU A 242 -18.08 -12.55 -1.14
C LEU A 242 -17.53 -13.95 -1.46
N GLU A 243 -17.80 -14.94 -0.60
CA GLU A 243 -17.31 -16.33 -0.71
C GLU A 243 -15.79 -16.42 -0.88
N LEU A 244 -15.04 -15.72 -0.02
CA LEU A 244 -13.57 -15.59 -0.12
C LEU A 244 -12.78 -16.71 0.58
N ASP A 245 -13.49 -17.61 1.25
CA ASP A 245 -12.97 -18.77 1.98
C ASP A 245 -12.87 -20.04 1.11
N LYS A 246 -13.29 -19.98 -0.16
CA LYS A 246 -13.29 -21.08 -1.12
C LYS A 246 -12.02 -21.13 -1.99
#